data_AF-A0A3B0P6J6-F1
#
_entry.id   AF-A0A3B0P6J6-F1
#
_cell.length_a   1.000
_cell.length_b   1.000
_cell.length_c   1.000
_cell.angle_alpha   90.00
_cell.angle_beta   90.00
_cell.angle_gamma   90.00
#
_symmetry.space_group_name_H-M   'P 1'
#
loop_
_entity.id
_entity.type
_entity.pdbx_description
1 polymer ?
#
loop_
_entity_poly.entity_id
_entity_poly.type
_entity_poly.pdbx_seq_one_letter_code
_entity_poly.pdbx_strand_id
1 'polypeptide(L)'
;MNKFKNFLKCSYVFIILAFLYIPIIFGAIYSFNAPSDKGIFSVTTWNRTSFEAYAELFSKSNLLAFANSFLLGLATSILVISLSLLTVFSLW
;
A
#
# COMPACT_ATOMS: atom_id res chain seq x y z
N MET A 1 16.87 -37.10 -4.61
CA MET A 1 15.93 -36.09 -4.11
C MET A 1 14.99 -35.66 -5.23
N ASN A 2 13.67 -35.85 -5.06
CA ASN A 2 12.70 -35.69 -6.13
C ASN A 2 12.44 -34.20 -6.43
N LYS A 3 12.72 -33.74 -7.67
CA LYS A 3 12.59 -32.32 -8.09
C LYS A 3 11.18 -31.77 -7.83
N PHE A 4 10.16 -32.63 -7.93
CA PHE A 4 8.75 -32.29 -7.66
C PHE A 4 8.48 -31.94 -6.18
N LYS A 5 9.10 -32.64 -5.23
CA LYS A 5 8.97 -32.30 -3.80
C LYS A 5 9.63 -30.96 -3.47
N ASN A 6 10.70 -30.61 -4.17
CA ASN A 6 11.36 -29.31 -3.98
C ASN A 6 10.51 -28.16 -4.57
N PHE A 7 9.89 -28.39 -5.73
CA PHE A 7 8.95 -27.44 -6.33
C PHE A 7 7.74 -27.15 -5.43
N LEU A 8 7.10 -28.18 -4.89
CA LEU A 8 5.99 -28.02 -3.93
C LEU A 8 6.40 -27.25 -2.67
N LYS A 9 7.60 -27.51 -2.14
CA LYS A 9 8.16 -26.75 -1.01
C LYS A 9 8.43 -25.29 -1.35
N CYS A 10 8.75 -24.94 -2.58
CA CYS A 10 8.90 -23.52 -2.95
C CYS A 10 7.55 -22.88 -3.32
N SER A 11 6.54 -23.66 -3.71
CA SER A 11 5.25 -23.14 -4.19
C SER A 11 4.48 -22.31 -3.17
N TYR A 12 4.58 -22.63 -1.86
CA TYR A 12 3.86 -21.87 -0.83
C TYR A 12 4.35 -20.42 -0.74
N VAL A 13 5.64 -20.17 -0.97
CA VAL A 13 6.22 -18.82 -1.01
C VAL A 13 5.62 -18.04 -2.18
N PHE A 14 5.54 -18.65 -3.35
CA PHE A 14 4.90 -18.02 -4.52
C PHE A 14 3.42 -17.73 -4.28
N ILE A 15 2.70 -18.60 -3.56
CA ILE A 15 1.29 -18.37 -3.21
C ILE A 15 1.17 -17.17 -2.27
N ILE A 16 1.99 -17.09 -1.21
CA ILE A 16 1.98 -15.95 -0.28
C ILE A 16 2.32 -14.64 -1.01
N LEU A 17 3.35 -14.66 -1.85
CA LEU A 17 3.71 -13.50 -2.67
C LEU A 17 2.58 -13.13 -3.62
N ALA A 18 1.92 -14.10 -4.26
CA ALA A 18 0.77 -13.83 -5.12
C ALA A 18 -0.35 -13.14 -4.35
N PHE A 19 -0.71 -13.63 -3.16
CA PHE A 19 -1.73 -12.97 -2.32
C PHE A 19 -1.36 -11.55 -1.90
N LEU A 20 -0.08 -11.30 -1.63
CA LEU A 20 0.40 -9.95 -1.28
C LEU A 20 0.42 -9.01 -2.49
N TYR A 21 0.94 -9.47 -3.63
CA TYR A 21 1.23 -8.62 -4.77
C TYR A 21 0.07 -8.47 -5.74
N ILE A 22 -0.84 -9.45 -5.86
CA ILE A 22 -1.99 -9.34 -6.78
C ILE A 22 -2.83 -8.09 -6.47
N PRO A 23 -3.24 -7.80 -5.21
CA PRO A 23 -4.01 -6.60 -4.90
C PRO A 23 -3.25 -5.30 -5.21
N ILE A 24 -1.93 -5.28 -4.96
CA ILE A 24 -1.08 -4.11 -5.21
C ILE A 24 -0.98 -3.84 -6.72
N ILE A 25 -0.72 -4.88 -7.50
CA ILE A 25 -0.65 -4.81 -8.96
C ILE A 25 -2.00 -4.38 -9.53
N PHE A 26 -3.10 -4.92 -9.00
CA PHE A 26 -4.45 -4.53 -9.41
C PHE A 26 -4.70 -3.04 -9.15
N GLY A 27 -4.38 -2.55 -7.96
CA GLY A 27 -4.47 -1.12 -7.64
C GLY A 27 -3.60 -0.24 -8.54
N ALA A 28 -2.38 -0.69 -8.85
CA ALA A 28 -1.46 0.04 -9.74
C ALA A 28 -1.88 0.04 -11.21
N ILE A 29 -2.58 -0.99 -11.68
CA ILE A 29 -3.12 -1.00 -13.05
C ILE A 29 -4.37 -0.12 -13.11
N TYR A 30 -5.28 -0.26 -12.14
CA TYR A 30 -6.52 0.49 -12.12
C TYR A 30 -6.38 1.95 -11.68
N SER A 31 -5.23 2.37 -11.15
CA SER A 31 -4.95 3.80 -10.95
C SER A 31 -4.90 4.59 -12.26
N PHE A 32 -4.75 3.91 -13.41
CA PHE A 32 -4.87 4.51 -14.74
C PHE A 32 -6.29 4.44 -15.31
N ASN A 33 -7.27 3.88 -14.59
CA ASN A 33 -8.66 3.83 -15.05
C ASN A 33 -9.41 5.10 -14.64
N ALA A 34 -10.10 5.72 -15.61
CA ALA A 34 -10.99 6.83 -15.35
C ALA A 34 -12.17 6.39 -14.47
N PRO A 35 -12.67 7.25 -13.56
CA PRO A 35 -13.88 6.96 -12.82
C PRO A 35 -15.06 6.73 -13.77
N SER A 36 -16.05 5.94 -13.34
CA SER A 36 -17.31 5.80 -14.09
C SER A 36 -18.04 7.14 -14.13
N ASP A 37 -18.91 7.37 -15.12
CA ASP A 37 -19.79 8.55 -15.20
C ASP A 37 -20.65 8.75 -13.94
N LYS A 38 -20.82 7.70 -13.14
CA LYS A 38 -21.48 7.75 -11.82
C LYS A 38 -20.56 8.21 -10.67
N GLY A 39 -19.31 8.57 -10.96
CA GLY A 39 -18.28 8.93 -9.98
C GLY A 39 -17.73 7.76 -9.16
N ILE A 40 -18.10 6.51 -9.49
CA ILE A 40 -17.72 5.32 -8.73
C ILE A 40 -16.53 4.64 -9.41
N PHE A 41 -15.56 4.19 -8.60
CA PHE A 41 -14.47 3.36 -9.06
C PHE A 41 -15.00 2.01 -9.54
N SER A 42 -14.93 1.74 -10.85
CA SER A 42 -15.37 0.46 -11.41
C SER A 42 -14.20 -0.52 -11.45
N VAL A 43 -14.23 -1.51 -10.56
CA VAL A 43 -13.25 -2.60 -10.52
C VAL A 43 -13.52 -3.68 -11.56
N THR A 44 -14.75 -3.79 -12.06
CA THR A 44 -15.16 -4.85 -13.00
C THR A 44 -15.06 -4.44 -14.46
N THR A 45 -14.98 -3.13 -14.76
CA THR A 45 -14.94 -2.63 -16.14
C THR A 45 -13.86 -1.58 -16.32
N TRP A 46 -13.04 -1.76 -17.34
CA TRP A 46 -12.14 -0.71 -17.81
C TRP A 46 -12.96 0.35 -18.54
N ASN A 47 -12.98 1.58 -18.02
CA ASN A 47 -13.75 2.67 -18.62
C ASN A 47 -12.91 3.37 -19.69
N ARG A 48 -11.84 4.05 -19.25
CA ARG A 48 -10.90 4.77 -20.12
C ARG A 48 -9.55 4.89 -19.43
N THR A 49 -8.47 4.81 -20.19
CA THR A 49 -7.15 5.15 -19.65
C THR A 49 -7.07 6.67 -19.38
N SER A 50 -6.78 7.06 -18.15
CA SER A 50 -6.67 8.45 -17.70
C SER A 50 -5.52 8.62 -16.70
N PHE A 51 -4.93 9.81 -16.69
CA PHE A 51 -3.90 10.23 -15.71
C PHE A 51 -4.47 11.23 -14.69
N GLU A 52 -5.77 11.47 -14.70
CA GLU A 52 -6.43 12.43 -13.81
C GLU A 52 -6.21 12.09 -12.33
N ALA A 53 -6.27 10.81 -11.96
CA ALA A 53 -6.00 10.37 -10.59
C ALA A 53 -4.59 10.76 -10.10
N TYR A 54 -3.59 10.74 -11.00
CA TYR A 54 -2.24 11.20 -10.68
C TYR A 54 -2.16 12.72 -10.60
N ALA A 55 -2.84 13.46 -11.47
CA ALA A 55 -2.94 14.92 -11.37
C ALA A 55 -3.62 15.35 -10.06
N GLU A 56 -4.67 14.63 -9.65
CA GLU A 56 -5.38 14.84 -8.38
C GLU A 56 -4.51 14.46 -7.18
N LEU A 57 -3.70 13.39 -7.27
CA LEU A 57 -2.77 13.00 -6.21
C LEU A 57 -1.80 14.14 -5.84
N PHE A 58 -1.35 14.91 -6.82
CA PHE A 58 -0.49 16.09 -6.63
C PHE A 58 -1.26 17.40 -6.47
N SER A 59 -2.58 17.35 -6.26
CA SER A 59 -3.37 18.52 -5.91
C SER A 59 -2.95 19.08 -4.55
N LYS A 60 -3.17 20.39 -4.35
CA LYS A 60 -2.80 21.09 -3.11
C LYS A 60 -3.41 20.43 -1.87
N SER A 61 -4.67 20.00 -1.92
CA SER A 61 -5.36 19.35 -0.80
C SER A 61 -4.71 18.03 -0.42
N ASN A 62 -4.38 17.19 -1.41
CA ASN A 62 -3.78 15.87 -1.18
C ASN A 62 -2.33 15.98 -0.70
N LEU A 63 -1.57 16.94 -1.22
CA LEU A 63 -0.22 17.24 -0.74
C LEU A 63 -0.22 17.76 0.70
N LEU A 64 -1.19 18.60 1.09
CA LEU A 64 -1.35 19.04 2.47
C LEU A 64 -1.72 17.88 3.39
N ALA A 65 -2.64 17.00 2.96
CA ALA A 65 -3.00 15.80 3.72
C ALA A 65 -1.80 14.86 3.90
N PHE A 66 -0.99 14.69 2.87
CA PHE A 66 0.27 13.93 2.93
C PHE A 66 1.24 14.55 3.91
N ALA A 67 1.51 15.86 3.81
CA ALA A 67 2.43 16.56 4.71
C ALA A 67 1.99 16.45 6.18
N ASN A 68 0.69 16.61 6.46
CA ASN A 68 0.14 16.46 7.80
C ASN A 68 0.32 15.03 8.34
N SER A 69 0.02 14.02 7.52
CA SER A 69 0.16 12.61 7.89
C SER A 69 1.62 12.23 8.13
N PHE A 70 2.52 12.73 7.29
CA PHE A 70 3.96 12.52 7.41
C PHE A 70 4.51 13.15 8.69
N LEU A 71 4.18 14.41 8.96
CA LEU A 71 4.62 15.12 10.16
C LEU A 71 4.07 14.43 11.42
N LEU A 72 2.81 14.02 11.41
CA LEU A 72 2.20 13.27 12.50
C LEU A 72 2.91 11.94 12.74
N GLY A 73 3.15 11.15 11.70
CA GLY A 73 3.85 9.87 11.78
C GLY A 73 5.28 10.02 12.34
N LEU A 74 6.01 11.03 11.86
CA LEU A 74 7.36 11.32 12.34
C LEU A 74 7.35 11.74 13.82
N ALA A 75 6.52 12.71 14.20
CA ALA A 75 6.44 13.19 15.58
C ALA A 75 6.02 12.08 16.55
N THR A 76 5.00 11.30 16.20
CA THR A 76 4.54 10.18 17.02
C THR A 76 5.59 9.08 17.15
N SER A 77 6.31 8.73 16.07
CA SER A 77 7.37 7.72 16.14
C SER A 77 8.47 8.08 17.15
N ILE A 78 8.92 9.34 17.18
CA ILE A 78 9.95 9.82 18.11
C ILE A 78 9.46 9.67 19.57
N LEU A 79 8.23 10.11 19.84
CA LEU A 79 7.65 10.01 21.18
C LEU A 79 7.48 8.56 21.62
N VAL A 80 6.91 7.72 20.76
CA VAL A 80 6.67 6.30 21.05
C VAL A 80 7.98 5.56 21.29
N ILE A 81 8.99 5.77 20.46
CA ILE A 81 10.31 5.13 20.63
C ILE A 81 10.93 5.57 21.95
N SER A 82 10.92 6.87 22.24
CA SER A 82 11.52 7.41 23.48
C SER A 82 10.84 6.85 24.73
N LEU A 83 9.51 6.84 24.77
CA LEU A 83 8.75 6.28 25.88
C LEU A 83 8.93 4.77 26.02
N SER A 84 8.98 4.05 24.89
CA SER A 84 9.21 2.60 24.88
C SER A 84 10.58 2.27 25.46
N LEU A 85 11.63 3.01 25.08
CA LEU A 85 12.98 2.81 25.61
C LEU A 85 13.07 3.12 27.10
N LEU A 86 12.48 4.21 27.57
CA LEU A 86 12.42 4.53 29.01
C LEU A 86 11.70 3.44 29.80
N THR A 87 10.60 2.93 29.25
CA THR A 87 9.81 1.88 29.91
C THR A 87 10.59 0.57 29.99
N VAL A 88 11.23 0.15 28.89
CA VAL A 88 12.08 -1.05 28.87
C VAL A 88 13.24 -0.92 29.86
N PHE A 89 13.90 0.25 29.92
CA PHE A 89 14.97 0.50 30.88
C PHE A 89 14.49 0.47 32.33
N SER A 90 13.29 0.98 32.62
CA SER A 90 12.75 1.03 33.99
C SER A 90 12.29 -0.34 34.52
N LEU A 91 12.03 -1.29 33.62
CA LEU A 91 11.62 -2.66 33.98
C LEU A 91 12.81 -3.63 34.13
N TRP A 92 14.03 -3.19 33.77
CA TRP A 92 15.28 -3.93 33.94
C TRP A 92 15.94 -3.58 35.27
#